data_AF-A0A1W1BJD8-F1
#
_entry.id   AF-A0A1W1BJD8-F1
#
_cell.length_a   1.000
_cell.length_b   1.000
_cell.length_c   1.000
_cell.angle_alpha   90.00
_cell.angle_beta   90.00
_cell.angle_gamma   90.00
#
_symmetry.space_group_name_H-M   'P 1'
#
loop_
_entity.id
_entity.type
_entity.pdbx_description
1 polymer ?
#
loop_
_entity_poly.entity_id
_entity_poly.type
_entity_poly.pdbx_seq_one_letter_code
_entity_poly.pdbx_strand_id
1 'polypeptide(L)'
;MCTRENETRKQSFRFKSEEIILAVKMIEKLEKTIEVVYYLMNHEEEESFVLLLMKADNVNLKKIVEDEKRDTDIFFEIDKDKSLYAVLCQDTKVDGGYHFAQRIMEQGISQNSTTFYCAEIEVRSTHYSIKKVIFKLIETFIKAQIENKTNEIVYKSLN
;
A
#
# COMPACT_ATOMS: atom_id res chain seq x y z
N MET A 1 28.56 -36.34 -7.55
CA MET A 1 28.44 -34.89 -7.85
C MET A 1 27.00 -34.49 -7.56
N CYS A 2 26.78 -33.77 -6.47
CA CYS A 2 25.45 -33.26 -6.11
C CYS A 2 25.40 -31.80 -6.56
N THR A 3 24.69 -31.54 -7.64
CA THR A 3 24.56 -30.23 -8.26
C THR A 3 23.68 -29.37 -7.36
N ARG A 4 24.25 -28.27 -6.85
CA ARG A 4 23.58 -27.26 -6.02
C ARG A 4 22.41 -26.65 -6.79
N GLU A 5 21.19 -26.98 -6.39
CA GLU A 5 19.98 -26.30 -6.85
C GLU A 5 19.61 -25.18 -5.86
N ASN A 6 19.39 -23.99 -6.44
CA ASN A 6 18.56 -22.91 -5.90
C ASN A 6 19.14 -22.03 -4.78
N GLU A 7 20.34 -21.49 -4.99
CA GLU A 7 20.58 -20.08 -4.65
C GLU A 7 20.07 -19.20 -5.80
N THR A 8 18.74 -19.11 -5.97
CA THR A 8 18.13 -17.97 -6.65
C THR A 8 18.47 -16.75 -5.80
N ARG A 9 19.63 -16.14 -6.08
CA ARG A 9 19.97 -14.79 -5.62
C ARG A 9 18.75 -13.93 -5.91
N LYS A 10 18.01 -13.54 -4.86
CA LYS A 10 17.07 -12.42 -4.92
C LYS A 10 17.84 -11.30 -5.61
N GLN A 11 17.52 -11.01 -6.88
CA GLN A 11 18.04 -9.81 -7.53
C GLN A 11 17.72 -8.67 -6.58
N SER A 12 18.76 -8.00 -6.07
CA SER A 12 18.56 -6.91 -5.14
C SER A 12 17.73 -5.86 -5.86
N PHE A 13 16.48 -5.70 -5.47
CA PHE A 13 15.63 -4.63 -5.98
C PHE A 13 16.32 -3.31 -5.63
N ARG A 14 16.88 -2.63 -6.63
CA ARG A 14 17.59 -1.36 -6.45
C ARG A 14 16.63 -0.23 -6.78
N PHE A 15 16.37 0.61 -5.80
CA PHE A 15 15.53 1.78 -5.97
C PHE A 15 16.19 2.80 -6.90
N LYS A 16 15.41 3.34 -7.84
CA LYS A 16 15.77 4.53 -8.64
C LYS A 16 15.62 5.79 -7.79
N SER A 17 16.23 6.89 -8.22
CA SER A 17 16.17 8.18 -7.51
C SER A 17 14.74 8.66 -7.24
N GLU A 18 13.83 8.54 -8.21
CA GLU A 18 12.42 8.89 -8.03
C GLU A 18 11.71 8.02 -6.99
N GLU A 19 12.08 6.75 -6.90
CA GLU A 19 11.49 5.80 -5.96
C GLU A 19 12.01 6.04 -4.53
N ILE A 20 13.25 6.51 -4.40
CA ILE A 20 13.80 7.00 -3.12
C ILE A 20 13.06 8.27 -2.68
N ILE A 21 12.83 9.22 -3.60
CA ILE A 21 12.06 10.44 -3.31
C ILE A 21 10.64 10.09 -2.86
N LEU A 22 9.99 9.13 -3.53
CA LEU A 22 8.69 8.61 -3.10
C LEU A 22 8.76 8.03 -1.69
N ALA A 23 9.77 7.25 -1.36
CA ALA A 23 9.94 6.69 -0.02
C ALA A 23 10.09 7.78 1.04
N VAL A 24 10.84 8.84 0.77
CA VAL A 24 10.94 9.99 1.68
C VAL A 24 9.56 10.62 1.91
N LYS A 25 8.82 10.94 0.83
CA LYS A 25 7.47 11.51 0.94
C LYS A 25 6.52 10.62 1.76
N MET A 26 6.55 9.30 1.54
CA MET A 26 5.70 8.37 2.27
C MET A 26 6.09 8.25 3.75
N ILE A 27 7.39 8.27 4.07
CA ILE A 27 7.86 8.30 5.46
C ILE A 27 7.36 9.57 6.15
N GLU A 28 7.57 10.74 5.54
CA GLU A 28 7.11 12.03 6.09
C GLU A 28 5.60 12.07 6.36
N LYS A 29 4.80 11.46 5.47
CA LYS A 29 3.34 11.46 5.57
C LYS A 29 2.77 10.42 6.52
N LEU A 30 3.39 9.25 6.63
CA LEU A 30 2.80 8.08 7.29
C LEU A 30 3.43 7.75 8.64
N GLU A 31 4.69 8.12 8.88
CA GLU A 31 5.47 7.59 10.00
C GLU A 31 4.80 7.85 11.35
N LYS A 32 4.34 9.08 11.60
CA LYS A 32 3.67 9.45 12.84
C LYS A 32 2.32 8.79 13.04
N THR A 33 1.55 8.62 11.97
CA THR A 33 0.26 7.92 12.08
C THR A 33 0.47 6.43 12.36
N ILE A 34 1.42 5.79 11.69
CA ILE A 34 1.73 4.38 11.96
C ILE A 34 2.30 4.21 13.37
N GLU A 35 3.09 5.17 13.89
CA GLU A 35 3.57 5.15 15.27
C GLU A 35 2.40 5.13 16.28
N VAL A 36 1.36 5.92 16.04
CA VAL A 36 0.14 5.90 16.86
C VAL A 36 -0.61 4.58 16.72
N VAL A 37 -0.78 4.06 15.50
CA VAL A 37 -1.45 2.77 15.28
C VAL A 37 -0.68 1.61 15.93
N TYR A 38 0.65 1.61 15.86
CA TYR A 38 1.49 0.66 16.58
C TYR A 38 1.32 0.76 18.10
N TYR A 39 1.17 1.97 18.63
CA TYR A 39 0.86 2.15 20.04
C TYR A 39 -0.48 1.50 20.39
N LEU A 40 -1.53 1.75 19.60
CA LEU A 40 -2.85 1.14 19.78
C LEU A 40 -2.79 -0.39 19.68
N MET A 41 -2.07 -0.95 18.71
CA MET A 41 -1.92 -2.40 18.60
C MET A 41 -1.22 -3.06 19.80
N ASN A 42 -0.34 -2.33 20.48
CA ASN A 42 0.41 -2.86 21.61
C ASN A 42 -0.31 -2.69 22.96
N HIS A 43 -1.29 -1.80 23.04
CA HIS A 43 -1.92 -1.40 24.31
C HIS A 43 -3.44 -1.51 24.34
N GLU A 44 -4.08 -1.58 23.17
CA GLU A 44 -5.52 -1.70 22.97
C GLU A 44 -5.86 -3.01 22.23
N GLU A 45 -7.11 -3.20 21.82
CA GLU A 45 -7.59 -4.42 21.16
C GLU A 45 -7.32 -4.49 19.64
N GLU A 46 -6.58 -3.53 19.07
CA GLU A 46 -6.27 -3.46 17.64
C GLU A 46 -5.31 -4.58 17.20
N GLU A 47 -5.78 -5.58 16.45
CA GLU A 47 -4.94 -6.72 16.05
C GLU A 47 -4.08 -6.45 14.81
N SER A 48 -4.53 -5.56 13.93
CA SER A 48 -3.90 -5.35 12.62
C SER A 48 -4.39 -4.08 11.95
N PHE A 49 -3.59 -3.56 11.02
CA PHE A 49 -4.05 -2.54 10.08
C PHE A 49 -3.61 -2.89 8.66
N VAL A 50 -4.29 -2.29 7.70
CA VAL A 50 -3.95 -2.39 6.28
C VAL A 50 -3.47 -1.03 5.78
N LEU A 51 -2.40 -1.03 4.98
CA LEU A 51 -1.99 0.10 4.18
C LEU A 51 -2.19 -0.18 2.70
N LEU A 52 -2.84 0.76 2.03
CA LEU A 52 -3.07 0.76 0.59
C LEU A 52 -2.24 1.86 -0.04
N LEU A 53 -1.66 1.58 -1.21
CA LEU A 53 -1.06 2.59 -2.09
C LEU A 53 -1.67 2.45 -3.47
N MET A 54 -2.34 3.51 -3.91
CA MET A 54 -3.18 3.51 -5.10
C MET A 54 -2.77 4.62 -6.05
N LYS A 55 -2.78 4.29 -7.35
CA LYS A 55 -2.65 5.24 -8.45
C LYS A 55 -3.69 4.92 -9.50
N ALA A 56 -4.38 5.95 -9.99
CA ALA A 56 -5.29 5.83 -11.11
C ALA A 56 -5.12 7.03 -12.06
N ASP A 57 -5.16 6.76 -13.37
CA ASP A 57 -5.11 7.79 -14.39
C ASP A 57 -6.52 8.11 -14.92
N ASN A 58 -6.76 9.35 -15.35
CA ASN A 58 -8.03 9.82 -15.95
C ASN A 58 -9.27 9.73 -15.05
N VAL A 59 -9.09 9.69 -13.72
CA VAL A 59 -10.20 9.68 -12.75
C VAL A 59 -9.87 10.53 -11.53
N ASN A 60 -10.91 11.05 -10.86
CA ASN A 60 -10.77 11.72 -9.58
C ASN A 60 -10.66 10.69 -8.44
N LEU A 61 -9.49 10.04 -8.34
CA LEU A 61 -9.25 9.01 -7.33
C LEU A 61 -9.45 9.53 -5.90
N LYS A 62 -9.07 10.79 -5.65
CA LYS A 62 -9.30 11.43 -4.34
C LYS A 62 -10.77 11.38 -3.95
N LYS A 63 -11.67 11.80 -4.84
CA LYS A 63 -13.10 11.79 -4.58
C LYS A 63 -13.62 10.36 -4.33
N ILE A 64 -13.20 9.40 -5.16
CA ILE A 64 -13.63 7.99 -5.00
C ILE A 64 -13.23 7.46 -3.62
N VAL A 65 -12.00 7.72 -3.19
CA VAL A 65 -11.54 7.28 -1.87
C VAL A 65 -12.29 8.00 -0.75
N GLU A 66 -12.54 9.31 -0.89
CA GLU A 66 -13.32 10.08 0.10
C GLU A 66 -14.77 9.58 0.21
N ASP A 67 -15.39 9.16 -0.89
CA ASP A 67 -16.77 8.64 -0.92
C ASP A 67 -16.86 7.22 -0.32
N GLU A 68 -15.81 6.38 -0.46
CA GLU A 68 -15.82 4.98 -0.04
C GLU A 68 -15.20 4.70 1.34
N LYS A 69 -14.36 5.61 1.85
CA LYS A 69 -13.63 5.39 3.11
C LYS A 69 -14.58 5.41 4.32
N ARG A 70 -14.23 4.66 5.35
CA ARG A 70 -14.88 4.74 6.67
C ARG A 70 -14.36 5.94 7.45
N ASP A 71 -15.01 6.24 8.58
CA ASP A 71 -14.56 7.29 9.49
C ASP A 71 -13.22 6.95 10.16
N THR A 72 -12.96 5.67 10.38
CA THR A 72 -11.71 5.15 10.95
C THR A 72 -10.56 5.06 9.93
N ASP A 73 -10.86 5.15 8.64
CA ASP A 73 -9.87 5.11 7.57
C ASP A 73 -9.20 6.48 7.40
N ILE A 74 -7.87 6.47 7.36
CA ILE A 74 -7.05 7.68 7.25
C ILE A 74 -6.50 7.77 5.83
N PHE A 75 -6.87 8.83 5.12
CA PHE A 75 -6.51 9.07 3.73
C PHE A 75 -5.35 10.07 3.60
N PHE A 76 -4.38 9.75 2.76
CA PHE A 76 -3.18 10.54 2.53
C PHE A 76 -2.97 10.84 1.04
N GLU A 77 -2.84 12.12 0.72
CA GLU A 77 -2.31 12.56 -0.58
C GLU A 77 -0.77 12.50 -0.54
N ILE A 78 -0.20 11.56 -1.29
CA ILE A 78 1.26 11.31 -1.33
C ILE A 78 1.89 12.15 -2.43
N ASP A 79 1.32 12.10 -3.63
CA ASP A 79 1.78 12.88 -4.78
C ASP A 79 0.60 13.20 -5.70
N LYS A 80 0.09 14.43 -5.58
CA LYS A 80 -1.07 14.91 -6.34
C LYS A 80 -0.85 14.88 -7.84
N ASP A 81 0.34 15.28 -8.29
CA ASP A 81 0.68 15.37 -9.71
C ASP A 81 0.74 13.99 -10.37
N LYS A 82 1.06 12.96 -9.57
CA LYS A 82 1.06 11.56 -10.00
C LYS A 82 -0.24 10.81 -9.67
N SER A 83 -1.28 11.47 -9.17
CA SER A 83 -2.52 10.85 -8.67
C SER A 83 -2.26 9.68 -7.72
N LEU A 84 -1.28 9.84 -6.82
CA LEU A 84 -0.83 8.79 -5.91
C LEU A 84 -1.31 9.08 -4.48
N TYR A 85 -2.03 8.11 -3.92
CA TYR A 85 -2.65 8.23 -2.61
C TYR A 85 -2.44 6.97 -1.78
N ALA A 86 -2.41 7.15 -0.46
CA ALA A 86 -2.38 6.05 0.49
C ALA A 86 -3.60 6.07 1.41
N VAL A 87 -4.04 4.89 1.86
CA VAL A 87 -5.06 4.77 2.89
C VAL A 87 -4.54 3.84 3.98
N LEU A 88 -4.74 4.21 5.23
CA LEU A 88 -4.56 3.34 6.39
C LEU A 88 -5.94 2.94 6.91
N CYS A 89 -6.22 1.65 6.92
CA CYS A 89 -7.44 1.05 7.46
C CYS A 89 -7.12 0.40 8.81
N GLN A 90 -7.69 0.95 9.90
CA GLN A 90 -7.57 0.42 11.27
C GLN A 90 -8.44 -0.83 11.46
N ASP A 91 -8.07 -1.69 12.41
CA ASP A 91 -8.72 -2.98 12.71
C ASP A 91 -9.18 -3.76 11.48
N THR A 92 -8.34 -3.79 10.46
CA THR A 92 -8.71 -4.33 9.14
C THR A 92 -7.78 -5.47 8.79
N LYS A 93 -8.37 -6.65 8.63
CA LYS A 93 -7.71 -7.82 8.03
C LYS A 93 -7.69 -7.69 6.52
N VAL A 94 -6.81 -8.45 5.87
CA VAL A 94 -6.65 -8.45 4.40
C VAL A 94 -7.97 -8.51 3.64
N ASP A 95 -8.93 -9.34 4.04
CA ASP A 95 -10.18 -9.48 3.29
C ASP A 95 -10.98 -8.17 3.27
N GLY A 96 -10.96 -7.42 4.38
CA GLY A 96 -11.60 -6.11 4.47
C GLY A 96 -10.88 -5.06 3.64
N GLY A 97 -9.55 -5.05 3.68
CA GLY A 97 -8.69 -4.16 2.89
C GLY A 97 -8.86 -4.40 1.39
N TYR A 98 -8.85 -5.67 0.99
CA TYR A 98 -9.05 -6.10 -0.39
C TYR A 98 -10.41 -5.68 -0.92
N HIS A 99 -11.49 -5.93 -0.18
CA HIS A 99 -12.83 -5.52 -0.62
C HIS A 99 -12.98 -4.00 -0.70
N PHE A 100 -12.32 -3.25 0.17
CA PHE A 100 -12.31 -1.79 0.07
C PHE A 100 -11.55 -1.31 -1.18
N ALA A 101 -10.36 -1.83 -1.41
CA ALA A 101 -9.57 -1.55 -2.62
C ALA A 101 -10.33 -1.93 -3.90
N GLN A 102 -11.06 -3.05 -3.86
CA GLN A 102 -11.87 -3.52 -4.98
C GLN A 102 -12.98 -2.54 -5.33
N ARG A 103 -13.72 -2.02 -4.34
CA ARG A 103 -14.78 -1.01 -4.58
C ARG A 103 -14.21 0.26 -5.21
N ILE A 104 -13.09 0.76 -4.70
CA ILE A 104 -12.41 1.94 -5.26
C ILE A 104 -12.01 1.68 -6.72
N MET A 105 -11.42 0.53 -7.00
CA MET A 105 -10.99 0.16 -8.34
C MET A 105 -12.17 0.04 -9.31
N GLU A 106 -13.23 -0.66 -8.92
CA GLU A 106 -14.45 -0.81 -9.72
C GLU A 106 -15.10 0.54 -10.03
N GLN A 107 -15.17 1.45 -9.05
CA GLN A 107 -15.64 2.81 -9.29
C GLN A 107 -14.72 3.57 -10.24
N GLY A 108 -13.41 3.45 -10.06
CA GLY A 108 -12.42 4.07 -10.96
C GLY A 108 -12.61 3.62 -12.40
N ILE A 109 -12.74 2.32 -12.62
CA ILE A 109 -12.99 1.72 -13.94
C ILE A 109 -14.33 2.21 -14.51
N SER A 110 -15.39 2.24 -13.70
CA SER A 110 -16.70 2.74 -14.14
C SER A 110 -16.69 4.21 -14.56
N GLN A 111 -15.75 5.00 -14.02
CA GLN A 111 -15.52 6.41 -14.36
C GLN A 111 -14.49 6.59 -15.49
N ASN A 112 -14.20 5.53 -16.26
CA ASN A 112 -13.25 5.50 -17.38
C ASN A 112 -11.77 5.65 -17.00
N SER A 113 -11.37 5.21 -15.80
CA SER A 113 -9.94 5.04 -15.49
C SER A 113 -9.30 4.09 -16.49
N THR A 114 -8.21 4.52 -17.14
CA THR A 114 -7.49 3.71 -18.12
C THR A 114 -6.56 2.70 -17.47
N THR A 115 -6.08 3.03 -16.28
CA THR A 115 -5.01 2.31 -15.58
C THR A 115 -5.19 2.53 -14.09
N PHE A 116 -5.40 1.44 -13.35
CA PHE A 116 -5.44 1.44 -11.90
C PHE A 116 -4.36 0.52 -11.34
N TYR A 117 -3.53 1.02 -10.43
CA TYR A 117 -2.55 0.23 -9.69
C TYR A 117 -2.85 0.32 -8.21
N CYS A 118 -2.92 -0.82 -7.53
CA CYS A 118 -3.11 -0.89 -6.10
C CYS A 118 -2.19 -1.93 -5.49
N ALA A 119 -1.43 -1.50 -4.48
CA ALA A 119 -0.72 -2.40 -3.60
C ALA A 119 -1.30 -2.31 -2.20
N GLU A 120 -1.40 -3.46 -1.55
CA GLU A 120 -1.93 -3.60 -0.19
C GLU A 120 -0.91 -4.33 0.67
N ILE A 121 -0.68 -3.81 1.88
CA ILE A 121 0.01 -4.56 2.92
C ILE A 121 -0.84 -4.64 4.18
N GLU A 122 -1.02 -5.85 4.69
CA GLU A 122 -1.57 -6.08 6.03
C GLU A 122 -0.41 -6.17 7.03
N VAL A 123 -0.53 -5.48 8.16
CA VAL A 123 0.47 -5.47 9.24
C VAL A 123 -0.19 -6.01 10.49
N ARG A 124 0.30 -7.16 10.97
CA ARG A 124 -0.18 -7.84 12.19
C ARG A 124 0.82 -7.81 13.35
N SER A 125 1.96 -7.15 13.15
CA SER A 125 3.07 -7.20 14.09
C SER A 125 3.83 -5.87 14.12
N THR A 126 4.01 -5.35 15.34
CA THR A 126 4.71 -4.09 15.61
C THR A 126 6.23 -4.26 15.69
N HIS A 127 6.75 -5.48 15.54
CA HIS A 127 8.19 -5.77 15.52
C HIS A 127 8.89 -5.23 14.27
N TYR A 128 8.15 -5.03 13.17
CA TYR A 128 8.69 -4.42 11.97
C TYR A 128 8.86 -2.93 12.16
N SER A 129 10.03 -2.37 11.85
CA SER A 129 10.18 -0.93 11.83
C SER A 129 9.20 -0.29 10.84
N ILE A 130 8.66 0.88 11.19
CA ILE A 130 7.71 1.62 10.34
C ILE A 130 8.28 1.84 8.93
N LYS A 131 9.58 2.17 8.85
CA LYS A 131 10.30 2.29 7.58
C LYS A 131 10.24 1.00 6.76
N LYS A 132 10.40 -0.17 7.38
CA LYS A 132 10.31 -1.46 6.69
C LYS A 132 8.90 -1.73 6.17
N VAL A 133 7.86 -1.37 6.94
CA VAL A 133 6.46 -1.44 6.49
C VAL A 133 6.25 -0.58 5.25
N ILE A 134 6.63 0.70 5.31
CA ILE A 134 6.50 1.64 4.19
C ILE A 134 7.29 1.17 2.96
N PHE A 135 8.55 0.75 3.13
CA PHE A 135 9.35 0.23 2.03
C PHE A 135 8.73 -1.02 1.41
N LYS A 136 8.11 -1.89 2.21
CA LYS A 136 7.46 -3.09 1.69
C LYS A 136 6.25 -2.75 0.81
N LEU A 137 5.46 -1.76 1.21
CA LEU A 137 4.35 -1.25 0.40
C LEU A 137 4.85 -0.67 -0.92
N ILE A 138 5.88 0.18 -0.87
CA ILE A 138 6.47 0.79 -2.07
C ILE A 138 7.06 -0.27 -3.00
N GLU A 139 7.83 -1.22 -2.46
CA GLU A 139 8.42 -2.32 -3.24
C GLU A 139 7.32 -3.11 -3.95
N THR A 140 6.23 -3.42 -3.24
CA THR A 140 5.08 -4.16 -3.78
C THR A 140 4.39 -3.38 -4.89
N PHE A 141 4.19 -2.08 -4.68
CA PHE A 141 3.59 -1.18 -5.66
C PHE A 141 4.43 -1.02 -6.92
N ILE A 142 5.73 -0.76 -6.79
CA ILE A 142 6.62 -0.61 -7.95
C ILE A 142 6.70 -1.92 -8.74
N LYS A 143 6.76 -3.07 -8.06
CA LYS A 143 6.71 -4.37 -8.74
C LYS A 143 5.42 -4.55 -9.53
N ALA A 144 4.27 -4.19 -8.95
CA ALA A 144 2.99 -4.21 -9.66
C ALA A 144 3.03 -3.35 -10.94
N GLN A 145 3.67 -2.17 -10.90
CA GLN A 145 3.85 -1.32 -12.08
C GLN A 145 4.80 -1.93 -13.12
N ILE A 146 5.95 -2.47 -12.70
CA ILE A 146 6.94 -3.11 -13.59
C ILE A 146 6.33 -4.34 -14.28
N GLU A 147 5.53 -5.12 -13.55
CA GLU A 147 4.87 -6.33 -14.04
C GLU A 147 3.54 -6.02 -14.78
N ASN A 148 3.20 -4.74 -14.94
CA ASN A 148 1.97 -4.26 -15.59
C ASN A 148 0.69 -4.89 -15.02
N LYS A 149 0.65 -5.02 -13.68
CA LYS A 149 -0.48 -5.53 -12.89
C LYS A 149 -1.59 -4.48 -12.75
N THR A 150 -2.03 -3.95 -13.89
CA THR A 150 -3.13 -2.99 -13.98
C THR A 150 -4.46 -3.65 -13.65
N ASN A 151 -5.32 -2.94 -12.92
CA ASN A 151 -6.65 -3.40 -12.50
C ASN A 151 -6.60 -4.70 -11.66
N GLU A 152 -5.47 -4.91 -10.98
CA GLU A 152 -5.27 -5.97 -9.99
C GLU A 152 -4.86 -5.33 -8.66
N ILE A 153 -5.31 -5.92 -7.55
CA ILE A 153 -4.85 -5.56 -6.20
C ILE A 153 -3.70 -6.51 -5.84
N VAL A 154 -2.50 -5.98 -5.67
CA VAL A 154 -1.32 -6.77 -5.30
C VAL A 154 -1.11 -6.73 -3.79
N TYR A 155 -1.33 -7.88 -3.15
CA TYR A 155 -1.34 -8.00 -1.70
C TYR A 155 -0.07 -8.64 -1.11
N LYS A 156 0.34 -8.18 0.08
CA LYS A 156 1.33 -8.84 0.96
C LYS A 156 0.92 -8.73 2.44
N SER A 157 1.36 -9.70 3.24
CA SER A 157 1.20 -9.66 4.70
C SER A 157 2.54 -9.53 5.40
N LEU A 158 2.56 -8.80 6.52
CA LEU A 158 3.65 -8.70 7.48
C LEU A 158 3.16 -9.25 8.82
N ASN A 159 3.50 -10.52 9.07
CA ASN A 159 3.20 -11.26 10.29
C ASN A 159 4.42 -11.29 11.22
#